data_AF-A0A7W0EUG9-F1
#
_entry.id   AF-A0A7W0EUG9-F1
#
_cell.length_a   1.000
_cell.length_b   1.000
_cell.length_c   1.000
_cell.angle_alpha   90.00
_cell.angle_beta   90.00
_cell.angle_gamma   90.00
#
_symmetry.space_group_name_H-M   'P 1'
#
loop_
_entity.id
_entity.type
_entity.pdbx_description
1 polymer ?
#
loop_
_entity_poly.entity_id
_entity_poly.type
_entity_poly.pdbx_seq_one_letter_code
_entity_poly.pdbx_strand_id
1 'polypeptide(L)'
;MEMASIINQYYNAFIAKYTQTSLPGHLKAMNAIRSCRTPDSGELYVQCPDCSHAEWRPLSCGHRSCPKCQNHEASQWIDRQQSKLLPVLYFMATFTLAYELRSLVWRHQKDMYSILLTCVSSTLKDFGLNPKNLGAEIGMTMVLHTHNRRLDFHPHIHVIVPGGGVDKRRRQWKKKKGKYLFNRKAMAKVFRARFLTALNEAGFSIPKRVPEEWVVDCTCVGKGITALKYLSRYLYRGVISEKNIVSNQNGQVTFKYIESKTGNTLYRILKGEDFLHLILQHVLPKGFRRVRDYGFLHSNAKKLLSLVQLILHVVIKGIKQRPRPVFKCPRCQSPMVILGFRRPVWESG
;
A
#
# COMPACT_ATOMS: atom_id res chain seq x y z
N MET A 1 -11.86 -13.09 13.82
CA MET A 1 -13.24 -12.85 13.36
C MET A 1 -13.23 -12.46 11.90
N GLU A 2 -14.13 -13.00 11.08
CA GLU A 2 -14.11 -12.75 9.64
C GLU A 2 -14.78 -11.42 9.27
N MET A 3 -14.12 -10.65 8.40
CA MET A 3 -14.64 -9.37 7.90
C MET A 3 -15.95 -9.54 7.14
N ALA A 4 -16.09 -10.62 6.36
CA ALA A 4 -17.31 -10.91 5.61
C ALA A 4 -18.53 -11.06 6.53
N SER A 5 -18.37 -11.73 7.69
CA SER A 5 -19.42 -11.86 8.69
C SER A 5 -19.85 -10.52 9.27
N ILE A 6 -18.90 -9.64 9.58
CA ILE A 6 -19.18 -8.29 10.12
C ILE A 6 -19.91 -7.45 9.06
N ILE A 7 -19.45 -7.51 7.80
CA ILE A 7 -20.13 -6.81 6.71
C ILE A 7 -21.57 -7.31 6.58
N ASN A 8 -21.79 -8.62 6.54
CA ASN A 8 -23.15 -9.19 6.42
C ASN A 8 -24.06 -8.75 7.57
N GLN A 9 -23.55 -8.75 8.80
CA GLN A 9 -24.33 -8.36 9.98
C GLN A 9 -24.71 -6.88 9.97
N TYR A 10 -23.80 -5.99 9.56
CA TYR A 10 -24.00 -4.53 9.64
C TYR A 10 -24.28 -3.85 8.30
N TYR A 11 -24.48 -4.61 7.22
CA TYR A 11 -24.69 -4.06 5.87
C TYR A 11 -25.88 -3.09 5.83
N ASN A 12 -27.04 -3.51 6.33
CA ASN A 12 -28.25 -2.67 6.28
C ASN A 12 -28.12 -1.41 7.14
N ALA A 13 -27.54 -1.53 8.34
CA ALA A 13 -27.26 -0.37 9.20
C ALA A 13 -26.27 0.60 8.55
N PHE A 14 -25.24 0.08 7.87
CA PHE A 14 -24.30 0.89 7.09
C PHE A 14 -24.97 1.62 5.94
N ILE A 15 -25.80 0.94 5.15
CA ILE A 15 -26.56 1.58 4.07
C ILE A 15 -27.48 2.67 4.63
N ALA A 16 -28.26 2.36 5.68
CA ALA A 16 -29.16 3.34 6.28
C ALA A 16 -28.43 4.62 6.76
N LYS A 17 -27.23 4.48 7.33
CA LYS A 17 -26.47 5.61 7.90
C LYS A 17 -25.57 6.34 6.89
N TYR A 18 -24.94 5.61 5.96
CA TYR A 18 -23.83 6.11 5.16
C TYR A 18 -24.06 6.12 3.65
N THR A 19 -25.26 5.80 3.14
CA THR A 19 -25.54 5.80 1.69
C THR A 19 -25.11 7.11 1.02
N GLN A 20 -25.46 8.26 1.59
CA GLN A 20 -25.19 9.58 0.99
C GLN A 20 -23.70 9.96 0.95
N THR A 21 -22.86 9.34 1.78
CA THR A 21 -21.42 9.63 1.87
C THR A 21 -20.55 8.50 1.32
N SER A 22 -21.16 7.40 0.88
CA SER A 22 -20.47 6.23 0.38
C SER A 22 -20.18 6.37 -1.11
N LEU A 23 -18.93 6.09 -1.49
CA LEU A 23 -18.53 6.04 -2.89
C LEU A 23 -18.92 4.68 -3.49
N PRO A 24 -19.19 4.60 -4.81
CA PRO A 24 -19.44 3.31 -5.48
C PRO A 24 -18.33 2.27 -5.24
N GLY A 25 -17.08 2.74 -5.09
CA GLY A 25 -15.94 1.89 -4.75
C GLY A 25 -16.07 1.22 -3.37
N HIS A 26 -16.74 1.85 -2.40
CA HIS A 26 -16.98 1.25 -1.08
C HIS A 26 -17.93 0.06 -1.17
N LEU A 27 -19.06 0.24 -1.86
CA LEU A 27 -20.04 -0.84 -2.06
C LEU A 27 -19.42 -2.00 -2.84
N LYS A 28 -18.65 -1.68 -3.87
CA LYS A 28 -17.93 -2.69 -4.66
C LYS A 28 -16.92 -3.47 -3.83
N ALA A 29 -16.18 -2.78 -2.95
CA ALA A 29 -15.26 -3.42 -2.02
C ALA A 29 -15.99 -4.32 -1.01
N MET A 30 -17.10 -3.85 -0.42
CA MET A 30 -17.91 -4.66 0.51
C MET A 30 -18.44 -5.92 -0.17
N ASN A 31 -19.08 -5.78 -1.33
CA ASN A 31 -19.65 -6.91 -2.06
C ASN A 31 -18.58 -7.92 -2.46
N ALA A 32 -17.42 -7.46 -2.92
CA ALA A 32 -16.29 -8.35 -3.20
C ALA A 32 -15.79 -9.08 -1.93
N ILE A 33 -15.80 -8.43 -0.76
CA ILE A 33 -15.39 -9.10 0.49
C ILE A 33 -16.44 -10.15 0.91
N ARG A 34 -17.73 -9.85 0.77
CA ARG A 34 -18.84 -10.76 1.10
C ARG A 34 -18.84 -12.01 0.21
N SER A 35 -18.60 -11.86 -1.09
CA SER A 35 -18.56 -12.98 -2.04
C SER A 35 -17.24 -13.76 -2.04
N CYS A 36 -16.21 -13.27 -1.33
CA CYS A 36 -14.88 -13.86 -1.40
C CYS A 36 -14.86 -15.28 -0.82
N ARG A 37 -14.42 -16.25 -1.64
CA ARG A 37 -14.42 -17.69 -1.29
C ARG A 37 -15.83 -18.26 -1.08
N THR A 38 -16.83 -17.69 -1.75
CA THR A 38 -18.15 -18.31 -1.98
C THR A 38 -18.30 -18.62 -3.48
N PRO A 39 -19.24 -19.50 -3.86
CA PRO A 39 -19.52 -19.79 -5.28
C PRO A 39 -19.82 -18.53 -6.12
N ASP A 40 -20.27 -17.44 -5.49
CA ASP A 40 -20.53 -16.15 -6.16
C ASP A 40 -19.27 -15.52 -6.78
N SER A 41 -18.07 -15.86 -6.27
CA SER A 41 -16.79 -15.45 -6.88
C SER A 41 -16.36 -16.37 -8.04
N GLY A 42 -17.17 -17.36 -8.40
CA GLY A 42 -16.80 -18.45 -9.29
C GLY A 42 -16.08 -19.58 -8.54
N GLU A 43 -15.81 -20.68 -9.25
CA GLU A 43 -15.26 -21.90 -8.66
C GLU A 43 -14.21 -22.54 -9.57
N LEU A 44 -13.30 -23.31 -8.97
CA LEU A 44 -12.37 -24.19 -9.66
C LEU A 44 -12.78 -25.63 -9.42
N TYR A 45 -12.80 -26.44 -10.47
CA TYR A 45 -12.88 -27.89 -10.33
C TYR A 45 -11.46 -28.43 -10.14
N VAL A 46 -11.20 -29.03 -8.99
CA VAL A 46 -9.89 -29.59 -8.64
C VAL A 46 -10.01 -31.09 -8.42
N GLN A 47 -8.99 -31.84 -8.88
CA GLN A 47 -8.92 -33.29 -8.70
C GLN A 47 -7.56 -33.71 -8.17
N CYS A 48 -7.54 -34.67 -7.25
CA CYS A 48 -6.34 -35.33 -6.77
C CYS A 48 -5.94 -36.44 -7.76
N PRO A 49 -4.72 -36.40 -8.32
CA PRO A 49 -4.26 -37.45 -9.25
C PRO A 49 -4.07 -38.80 -8.56
N ASP A 50 -3.77 -38.82 -7.26
CA ASP A 50 -3.40 -40.07 -6.55
C ASP A 50 -4.61 -40.89 -6.08
N CYS A 51 -5.71 -40.23 -5.66
CA CYS A 51 -6.89 -40.91 -5.14
C CYS A 51 -8.19 -40.57 -5.88
N SER A 52 -8.09 -39.85 -7.01
CA SER A 52 -9.20 -39.41 -7.87
C SER A 52 -10.26 -38.53 -7.20
N HIS A 53 -10.14 -38.20 -5.90
CA HIS A 53 -11.05 -37.30 -5.21
C HIS A 53 -11.08 -35.93 -5.91
N ALA A 54 -12.28 -35.45 -6.20
CA ALA A 54 -12.51 -34.18 -6.87
C ALA A 54 -13.59 -33.37 -6.16
N GLU A 55 -13.46 -32.05 -6.24
CA GLU A 55 -14.40 -31.11 -5.61
C GLU A 55 -14.37 -29.75 -6.32
N TRP A 56 -15.44 -28.98 -6.12
CA TRP A 56 -15.48 -27.57 -6.49
C TRP A 56 -14.93 -26.71 -5.34
N ARG A 57 -14.02 -25.79 -5.66
CA ARG A 57 -13.41 -24.86 -4.71
C ARG A 57 -13.72 -23.42 -5.10
N PRO A 58 -14.36 -22.63 -4.23
CA PRO A 58 -14.62 -21.22 -4.49
C PRO A 58 -13.36 -20.39 -4.76
N LEU A 59 -13.46 -19.47 -5.72
CA LEU A 59 -12.41 -18.51 -6.04
C LEU A 59 -12.32 -17.39 -5.01
N SER A 60 -11.16 -16.76 -4.95
CA SER A 60 -10.97 -15.50 -4.22
C SER A 60 -11.48 -14.31 -5.04
N CYS A 61 -12.09 -13.30 -4.42
CA CYS A 61 -12.60 -12.13 -5.15
C CYS A 61 -11.51 -11.23 -5.76
N GLY A 62 -10.25 -11.40 -5.35
CA GLY A 62 -9.12 -10.62 -5.86
C GLY A 62 -9.11 -9.13 -5.49
N HIS A 63 -10.13 -8.62 -4.80
CA HIS A 63 -10.19 -7.19 -4.47
C HIS A 63 -9.09 -6.80 -3.46
N ARG A 64 -8.36 -5.72 -3.74
CA ARG A 64 -7.20 -5.27 -2.93
C ARG A 64 -7.51 -4.92 -1.48
N SER A 65 -8.76 -4.61 -1.17
CA SER A 65 -9.21 -4.33 0.20
C SER A 65 -9.64 -5.59 0.96
N CYS A 66 -9.73 -6.74 0.29
CA CYS A 66 -10.12 -7.99 0.93
C CYS A 66 -8.97 -8.53 1.80
N PRO A 67 -9.21 -8.84 3.08
CA PRO A 67 -8.16 -9.33 3.97
C PRO A 67 -7.66 -10.76 3.61
N LYS A 68 -8.45 -11.51 2.85
CA LYS A 68 -8.16 -12.91 2.46
C LYS A 68 -7.45 -13.06 1.11
N CYS A 69 -7.35 -11.97 0.33
CA CYS A 69 -6.83 -11.98 -1.05
C CYS A 69 -5.41 -11.42 -1.15
N GLN A 70 -4.82 -11.53 -2.35
CA GLN A 70 -3.61 -10.82 -2.80
C GLN A 70 -2.30 -11.08 -2.03
N ASN A 71 -2.25 -12.11 -1.18
CA ASN A 71 -1.03 -12.47 -0.42
C ASN A 71 0.12 -12.93 -1.33
N HIS A 72 -0.22 -13.62 -2.44
CA HIS A 72 0.76 -14.08 -3.41
C HIS A 72 1.36 -12.90 -4.20
N GLU A 73 0.52 -11.95 -4.57
CA GLU A 73 0.87 -10.75 -5.33
C GLU A 73 1.74 -9.80 -4.47
N ALA A 74 1.43 -9.67 -3.18
CA ALA A 74 2.29 -8.99 -2.21
C ALA A 74 3.66 -9.66 -2.09
N SER A 75 3.69 -10.99 -2.06
CA SER A 75 4.93 -11.77 -2.00
C SER A 75 5.79 -11.57 -3.25
N GLN A 76 5.20 -11.68 -4.44
CA GLN A 76 5.89 -11.42 -5.71
C GLN A 76 6.39 -9.98 -5.80
N TRP A 77 5.63 -9.01 -5.26
CA TRP A 77 6.09 -7.62 -5.19
C TRP A 77 7.35 -7.50 -4.31
N ILE A 78 7.40 -8.15 -3.14
CA ILE A 78 8.60 -8.16 -2.28
C ILE A 78 9.78 -8.76 -3.04
N ASP A 79 9.59 -9.89 -3.72
CA ASP A 79 10.65 -10.57 -4.48
C ASP A 79 11.22 -9.64 -5.57
N ARG A 80 10.34 -8.91 -6.28
CA ARG A 80 10.77 -7.88 -7.24
C ARG A 80 11.53 -6.74 -6.58
N GLN A 81 11.10 -6.23 -5.42
CA GLN A 81 11.84 -5.15 -4.75
C GLN A 81 13.19 -5.63 -4.19
N GLN A 82 13.25 -6.87 -3.70
CA GLN A 82 14.50 -7.51 -3.26
C GLN A 82 15.52 -7.60 -4.40
N SER A 83 15.09 -7.94 -5.61
CA SER A 83 15.99 -7.98 -6.79
C SER A 83 16.57 -6.61 -7.17
N LYS A 84 15.98 -5.51 -6.70
CA LYS A 84 16.46 -4.14 -6.95
C LYS A 84 17.34 -3.61 -5.82
N LEU A 85 17.54 -4.39 -4.74
CA LEU A 85 18.33 -3.93 -3.61
C LEU A 85 19.78 -3.71 -4.01
N LEU A 86 20.36 -2.65 -3.45
CA LEU A 86 21.74 -2.25 -3.61
C LEU A 86 22.46 -2.40 -2.26
N PRO A 87 23.79 -2.64 -2.24
CA PRO A 87 24.58 -2.83 -1.02
C PRO A 87 24.91 -1.47 -0.38
N VAL A 88 23.87 -0.68 -0.10
CA VAL A 88 23.96 0.66 0.46
C VAL A 88 23.01 0.80 1.65
N LEU A 89 23.18 1.88 2.42
CA LEU A 89 22.17 2.28 3.40
C LEU A 89 20.90 2.74 2.68
N TYR A 90 19.76 2.49 3.28
CA TYR A 90 18.46 2.96 2.81
C TYR A 90 17.86 3.93 3.79
N PHE A 91 17.01 4.80 3.28
CA PHE A 91 16.32 5.81 4.04
C PHE A 91 14.82 5.69 3.80
N MET A 92 14.04 5.91 4.86
CA MET A 92 12.60 6.05 4.78
C MET A 92 12.24 7.51 5.03
N ALA A 93 11.72 8.18 4.01
CA ALA A 93 11.12 9.49 4.15
C ALA A 93 9.60 9.34 4.26
N THR A 94 8.95 10.10 5.15
CA THR A 94 7.50 10.09 5.31
C THR A 94 6.97 11.50 5.17
N PHE A 95 6.10 11.73 4.19
CA PHE A 95 5.46 13.02 3.91
C PHE A 95 3.99 12.94 4.30
N THR A 96 3.57 13.80 5.22
CA THR A 96 2.23 13.76 5.80
C THR A 96 1.47 15.05 5.50
N LEU A 97 0.23 14.91 5.04
CA LEU A 97 -0.65 16.08 4.87
C LEU A 97 -1.18 16.58 6.21
N ALA A 98 -1.31 17.91 6.31
CA ALA A 98 -1.92 18.57 7.47
C ALA A 98 -3.37 18.10 7.68
N TYR A 99 -3.83 18.17 8.94
CA TYR A 99 -5.15 17.68 9.32
C TYR A 99 -6.29 18.38 8.55
N GLU A 100 -6.14 19.68 8.34
CA GLU A 100 -7.10 20.58 7.71
C GLU A 100 -7.34 20.23 6.24
N LEU A 101 -6.38 19.59 5.58
CA LEU A 101 -6.49 19.14 4.20
C LEU A 101 -7.27 17.84 4.05
N ARG A 102 -7.47 17.07 5.14
CA ARG A 102 -8.05 15.72 5.03
C ARG A 102 -9.45 15.72 4.45
N SER A 103 -10.27 16.73 4.77
CA SER A 103 -11.62 16.86 4.22
C SER A 103 -11.60 17.09 2.70
N LEU A 104 -10.67 17.93 2.21
CA LEU A 104 -10.45 18.15 0.79
C LEU A 104 -9.95 16.87 0.10
N VAL A 105 -8.97 16.19 0.72
CA VAL A 105 -8.41 14.93 0.22
C VAL A 105 -9.48 13.83 0.14
N TRP A 106 -10.37 13.78 1.11
CA TRP A 106 -11.47 12.82 1.13
C TRP A 106 -12.45 13.04 -0.03
N ARG A 107 -12.79 14.29 -0.34
CA ARG A 107 -13.73 14.62 -1.43
C ARG A 107 -13.14 14.46 -2.83
N HIS A 108 -11.84 14.71 -2.99
CA HIS A 108 -11.17 14.72 -4.30
C HIS A 108 -10.01 13.72 -4.38
N GLN A 109 -10.24 12.49 -3.91
CA GLN A 109 -9.18 11.48 -3.69
C GLN A 109 -8.24 11.29 -4.89
N LYS A 110 -8.77 11.14 -6.10
CA LYS A 110 -7.96 10.84 -7.30
C LYS A 110 -6.96 11.95 -7.61
N ASP A 111 -7.41 13.20 -7.56
CA ASP A 111 -6.59 14.37 -7.85
C ASP A 111 -5.63 14.63 -6.70
N MET A 112 -6.12 14.60 -5.47
CA MET A 112 -5.35 14.88 -4.25
C MET A 112 -4.22 13.87 -4.04
N TYR A 113 -4.46 12.58 -4.27
CA TYR A 113 -3.40 11.57 -4.22
C TYR A 113 -2.40 11.70 -5.36
N SER A 114 -2.85 12.12 -6.55
CA SER A 114 -1.96 12.36 -7.70
C SER A 114 -1.03 13.55 -7.43
N ILE A 115 -1.59 14.67 -6.97
CA ILE A 115 -0.83 15.85 -6.56
C ILE A 115 0.15 15.47 -5.45
N LEU A 116 -0.29 14.75 -4.42
CA LEU A 116 0.56 14.31 -3.31
C LEU A 116 1.78 13.50 -3.80
N LEU A 117 1.57 12.51 -4.68
CA LEU A 117 2.67 11.72 -5.27
C LEU A 117 3.61 12.58 -6.12
N THR A 118 3.08 13.54 -6.89
CA THR A 118 3.89 14.44 -7.72
C THR A 118 4.73 15.40 -6.87
N CYS A 119 4.14 16.03 -5.86
CA CYS A 119 4.86 16.96 -4.96
C CYS A 119 5.96 16.23 -4.17
N VAL A 120 5.69 15.03 -3.64
CA VAL A 120 6.70 14.26 -2.91
C VAL A 120 7.83 13.82 -3.84
N SER A 121 7.51 13.26 -5.00
CA SER A 121 8.53 12.77 -5.93
C SER A 121 9.40 13.90 -6.49
N SER A 122 8.81 15.04 -6.87
CA SER A 122 9.58 16.20 -7.34
C SER A 122 10.47 16.77 -6.23
N THR A 123 9.97 16.88 -4.99
CA THR A 123 10.76 17.38 -3.85
C THR A 123 12.02 16.54 -3.66
N LEU A 124 11.87 15.21 -3.60
CA LEU A 124 13.01 14.32 -3.40
C LEU A 124 13.99 14.32 -4.58
N LYS A 125 13.50 14.43 -5.82
CA LYS A 125 14.35 14.53 -7.02
C LYS A 125 15.24 15.77 -6.96
N ASP A 126 14.69 16.93 -6.64
CA ASP A 126 15.46 18.18 -6.60
C ASP A 126 16.46 18.20 -5.44
N PHE A 127 16.07 17.62 -4.30
CA PHE A 127 17.00 17.45 -3.19
C PHE A 127 18.15 16.50 -3.54
N GLY A 128 17.89 15.44 -4.31
CA GLY A 128 18.93 14.54 -4.83
C GLY A 128 19.87 15.24 -5.81
N LEU A 129 19.31 16.00 -6.75
CA LEU A 129 20.07 16.72 -7.78
C LEU A 129 20.89 17.88 -7.22
N ASN A 130 20.52 18.46 -6.08
CA ASN A 130 21.26 19.55 -5.45
C ASN A 130 22.69 19.11 -5.07
N PRO A 131 23.75 19.76 -5.61
CA PRO A 131 25.15 19.43 -5.30
C PRO A 131 25.53 19.59 -3.82
N LYS A 132 24.87 20.50 -3.09
CA LYS A 132 25.07 20.68 -1.64
C LYS A 132 24.56 19.48 -0.83
N ASN A 133 23.68 18.65 -1.42
CA ASN A 133 23.13 17.45 -0.79
C ASN A 133 23.83 16.17 -1.29
N LEU A 134 23.57 15.79 -2.54
CA LEU A 134 24.06 14.57 -3.17
C LEU A 134 24.60 14.85 -4.58
N GLY A 135 23.92 15.71 -5.35
CA GLY A 135 24.32 16.05 -6.71
C GLY A 135 24.14 14.89 -7.68
N ALA A 136 23.08 14.10 -7.54
CA ALA A 136 22.82 12.92 -8.36
C ALA A 136 21.33 12.55 -8.43
N GLU A 137 20.93 11.86 -9.49
CA GLU A 137 19.59 11.33 -9.63
C GLU A 137 19.39 10.12 -8.71
N ILE A 138 18.47 10.26 -7.76
CA ILE A 138 18.10 9.18 -6.84
C ILE A 138 17.06 8.24 -7.46
N GLY A 139 17.07 7.00 -7.00
CA GLY A 139 15.99 6.04 -7.18
C GLY A 139 15.12 6.03 -5.93
N MET A 140 13.82 5.78 -6.06
CA MET A 140 12.96 5.68 -4.89
C MET A 140 11.70 4.86 -5.16
N THR A 141 11.19 4.21 -4.11
CA THR A 141 9.91 3.50 -4.12
C THR A 141 8.95 4.21 -3.17
N MET A 142 7.84 4.72 -3.71
CA MET A 142 6.83 5.49 -2.98
C MET A 142 5.58 4.64 -2.76
N VAL A 143 5.03 4.68 -1.54
CA VAL A 143 3.82 3.95 -1.14
C VAL A 143 2.85 4.91 -0.47
N LEU A 144 1.68 5.09 -1.09
CA LEU A 144 0.58 5.88 -0.53
C LEU A 144 -0.13 5.11 0.60
N HIS A 145 -0.27 5.75 1.75
CA HIS A 145 -1.05 5.30 2.88
C HIS A 145 -2.18 6.30 3.16
N THR A 146 -3.33 5.80 3.61
CA THR A 146 -4.53 6.62 3.88
C THR A 146 -4.95 6.62 5.35
N HIS A 147 -4.25 5.89 6.22
CA HIS A 147 -4.67 5.72 7.60
C HIS A 147 -3.52 5.70 8.60
N ASN A 148 -3.81 6.13 9.83
CA ASN A 148 -2.92 5.93 10.97
C ASN A 148 -3.12 4.51 11.57
N ARG A 149 -2.43 4.22 12.69
CA ARG A 149 -2.58 2.93 13.39
C ARG A 149 -3.96 2.72 14.02
N ARG A 150 -4.66 3.81 14.36
CA ARG A 150 -6.05 3.81 14.88
C ARG A 150 -7.11 3.73 13.75
N LEU A 151 -6.66 3.61 12.50
CA LEU A 151 -7.44 3.60 11.26
C LEU A 151 -8.11 4.93 10.89
N ASP A 152 -7.80 6.04 11.58
CA ASP A 152 -8.31 7.35 11.18
C ASP A 152 -7.71 7.77 9.84
N PHE A 153 -8.53 8.43 9.01
CA PHE A 153 -8.07 8.95 7.72
C PHE A 153 -6.89 9.91 7.89
N HIS A 154 -5.76 9.51 7.33
CA HIS A 154 -4.46 10.16 7.49
C HIS A 154 -3.61 9.90 6.23
N PRO A 155 -3.83 10.66 5.14
CA PRO A 155 -3.07 10.52 3.91
C PRO A 155 -1.59 10.91 4.09
N HIS A 156 -0.70 9.97 3.79
CA HIS A 156 0.74 10.18 3.81
C HIS A 156 1.44 9.25 2.81
N ILE A 157 2.67 9.58 2.44
CA ILE A 157 3.50 8.73 1.58
C ILE A 157 4.74 8.33 2.35
N HIS A 158 5.01 7.02 2.39
CA HIS A 158 6.32 6.49 2.72
C HIS A 158 7.16 6.33 1.45
N VAL A 159 8.41 6.74 1.51
CA VAL A 159 9.37 6.68 0.41
C VAL A 159 10.62 5.96 0.86
N ILE A 160 10.98 4.88 0.16
CA ILE A 160 12.24 4.16 0.37
C ILE A 160 13.25 4.65 -0.66
N VAL A 161 14.36 5.20 -0.18
CA VAL A 161 15.42 5.81 -1.01
C VAL A 161 16.75 5.09 -0.73
N PRO A 162 17.43 4.49 -1.74
CA PRO A 162 18.79 4.02 -1.59
C PRO A 162 19.75 5.19 -1.31
N GLY A 163 20.77 4.95 -0.50
CA GLY A 163 21.77 5.92 -0.06
C GLY A 163 22.79 6.28 -1.12
N GLY A 164 22.33 6.76 -2.26
CA GLY A 164 23.14 7.23 -3.36
C GLY A 164 22.31 7.48 -4.62
N GLY A 165 22.99 7.93 -5.66
CA GLY A 165 22.37 8.30 -6.92
C GLY A 165 23.33 8.25 -8.09
N VAL A 166 22.79 8.43 -9.29
CA VAL A 166 23.55 8.47 -10.54
C VAL A 166 23.83 9.92 -10.92
N ASP A 167 25.11 10.30 -10.97
CA ASP A 167 25.53 11.54 -11.63
C ASP A 167 25.69 11.23 -13.11
N LYS A 168 24.68 11.60 -13.92
CA LYS A 168 24.66 11.33 -15.35
C LYS A 168 25.79 12.03 -16.11
N ARG A 169 26.14 13.25 -15.70
CA ARG A 169 27.20 14.05 -16.36
C ARG A 169 28.56 13.38 -16.21
N ARG A 170 28.85 12.87 -15.02
CA ARG A 170 30.11 12.18 -14.71
C ARG A 170 30.04 10.65 -14.91
N ARG A 171 28.89 10.12 -15.31
CA ARG A 171 28.61 8.68 -15.48
C ARG A 171 29.03 7.84 -14.26
N GLN A 172 28.80 8.36 -13.06
CA GLN A 172 29.28 7.75 -11.82
C GLN A 172 28.17 7.54 -10.78
N TRP A 173 28.36 6.55 -9.92
CA TRP A 173 27.58 6.41 -8.70
C TRP A 173 28.08 7.37 -7.62
N LYS A 174 27.21 8.22 -7.10
CA LYS A 174 27.48 9.02 -5.90
C LYS A 174 26.86 8.34 -4.68
N LYS A 175 27.73 7.91 -3.76
CA LYS A 175 27.33 7.33 -2.47
C LYS A 175 26.97 8.43 -1.47
N LYS A 176 25.87 8.27 -0.76
CA LYS A 176 25.56 9.10 0.41
C LYS A 176 26.40 8.64 1.61
N LYS A 177 27.13 9.57 2.22
CA LYS A 177 27.88 9.34 3.47
C LYS A 177 26.97 9.57 4.68
N GLY A 178 27.07 8.70 5.68
CA GLY A 178 26.36 8.82 6.96
C GLY A 178 24.91 8.34 6.96
N LYS A 179 24.23 8.56 8.10
CA LYS A 179 22.83 8.13 8.37
C LYS A 179 21.80 9.26 8.19
N TYR A 180 22.19 10.34 7.52
CA TYR A 180 21.33 11.49 7.25
C TYR A 180 21.24 11.72 5.75
N LEU A 181 20.04 11.58 5.16
CA LEU A 181 19.86 11.76 3.73
C LEU A 181 19.73 13.25 3.38
N PHE A 182 18.64 13.89 3.80
CA PHE A 182 18.27 15.28 3.49
C PHE A 182 17.68 15.99 4.71
N ASN A 183 17.68 17.32 4.67
CA ASN A 183 17.10 18.13 5.74
C ASN A 183 15.58 18.08 5.77
N ARG A 184 15.03 17.51 6.84
CA ARG A 184 13.59 17.31 7.03
C ARG A 184 12.78 18.61 7.05
N LYS A 185 13.29 19.68 7.68
CA LYS A 185 12.62 20.99 7.73
C LYS A 185 12.60 21.64 6.35
N ALA A 186 13.72 21.57 5.62
CA ALA A 186 13.81 22.08 4.26
C ALA A 186 12.87 21.30 3.31
N MET A 187 12.85 19.96 3.41
CA MET A 187 11.92 19.13 2.62
C MET A 187 10.47 19.48 2.93
N ALA A 188 10.10 19.65 4.20
CA ALA A 188 8.76 20.03 4.60
C ALA A 188 8.34 21.40 4.04
N LYS A 189 9.23 22.40 4.11
CA LYS A 189 8.98 23.74 3.55
C LYS A 189 8.72 23.69 2.04
N VAL A 190 9.58 22.98 1.28
CA VAL A 190 9.44 22.85 -0.18
C VAL A 190 8.21 22.03 -0.55
N PHE A 191 7.97 20.92 0.16
CA PHE A 191 6.80 20.08 -0.05
C PHE A 191 5.49 20.84 0.16
N ARG A 192 5.39 21.60 1.26
CA ARG A 192 4.24 22.47 1.53
C ARG A 192 3.99 23.45 0.40
N ALA A 193 5.02 24.22 0.02
CA ALA A 193 4.90 25.21 -1.04
C ALA A 193 4.40 24.58 -2.34
N ARG A 194 5.01 23.46 -2.77
CA ARG A 194 4.59 22.74 -3.98
C ARG A 194 3.17 22.21 -3.91
N PHE A 195 2.77 21.66 -2.77
CA PHE A 195 1.43 21.10 -2.63
C PHE A 195 0.38 22.20 -2.72
N LEU A 196 0.57 23.31 -2.00
CA LEU A 196 -0.36 24.44 -2.04
C LEU A 196 -0.42 25.11 -3.42
N THR A 197 0.72 25.29 -4.08
CA THR A 197 0.77 25.78 -5.47
C THR A 197 0.00 24.85 -6.40
N ALA A 198 0.25 23.54 -6.34
CA ALA A 198 -0.44 22.57 -7.18
C ALA A 198 -1.96 22.47 -6.89
N LEU A 199 -2.38 22.72 -5.65
CA LEU A 199 -3.82 22.84 -5.32
C LEU A 199 -4.45 24.04 -6.02
N ASN A 200 -3.81 25.22 -5.93
CA ASN A 200 -4.30 26.44 -6.57
C ASN A 200 -4.36 26.29 -8.09
N GLU A 201 -3.30 25.75 -8.71
CA GLU A 201 -3.24 25.49 -10.15
C GLU A 201 -4.33 24.51 -10.61
N ALA A 202 -4.69 23.55 -9.77
CA ALA A 202 -5.77 22.60 -10.04
C ALA A 202 -7.17 23.15 -9.67
N GLY A 203 -7.29 24.42 -9.27
CA GLY A 203 -8.57 25.08 -8.97
C GLY A 203 -9.18 24.73 -7.62
N PHE A 204 -8.42 24.14 -6.69
CA PHE A 204 -8.92 23.79 -5.37
C PHE A 204 -8.68 24.92 -4.36
N SER A 205 -9.73 25.27 -3.61
CA SER A 205 -9.59 26.24 -2.51
C SER A 205 -8.79 25.64 -1.33
N ILE A 206 -7.73 26.34 -0.93
CA ILE A 206 -6.93 25.96 0.24
C ILE A 206 -7.73 26.30 1.52
N PRO A 207 -7.87 25.37 2.48
CA PRO A 207 -8.51 25.66 3.76
C PRO A 207 -7.80 26.78 4.54
N LYS A 208 -8.56 27.72 5.13
CA LYS A 208 -8.03 28.93 5.80
C LYS A 208 -7.06 28.69 6.97
N ARG A 209 -7.01 27.48 7.54
CA ARG A 209 -6.25 27.15 8.77
C ARG A 209 -5.12 26.15 8.53
N VAL A 210 -4.67 25.96 7.28
CA VAL A 210 -3.54 25.07 7.02
C VAL A 210 -2.28 25.61 7.72
N PRO A 211 -1.60 24.82 8.57
CA PRO A 211 -0.44 25.28 9.31
C PRO A 211 0.73 25.64 8.38
N GLU A 212 1.57 26.56 8.87
CA GLU A 212 2.85 26.91 8.23
C GLU A 212 3.88 25.79 8.35
N GLU A 213 3.93 25.12 9.50
CA GLU A 213 4.85 24.01 9.74
C GLU A 213 4.24 22.68 9.31
N TRP A 214 4.90 22.01 8.35
CA TRP A 214 4.53 20.67 7.89
C TRP A 214 5.52 19.63 8.38
N VAL A 215 5.06 18.37 8.44
CA VAL A 215 5.86 17.26 8.95
C VAL A 215 6.37 16.40 7.80
N VAL A 216 7.69 16.36 7.67
CA VAL A 216 8.42 15.35 6.91
C VAL A 216 9.36 14.64 7.87
N ASP A 217 9.31 13.32 7.92
CA ASP A 217 10.32 12.51 8.61
C ASP A 217 11.30 11.92 7.60
N CYS A 218 12.54 11.70 8.01
CA CYS A 218 13.54 11.02 7.19
C CYS A 218 14.54 10.29 8.07
N THR A 219 14.48 8.96 8.07
CA THR A 219 15.28 8.10 8.95
C THR A 219 16.07 7.07 8.16
N CYS A 220 17.27 6.72 8.63
CA CYS A 220 18.04 5.61 8.08
C CYS A 220 17.42 4.28 8.53
N VAL A 221 17.16 3.38 7.59
CA VAL A 221 16.47 2.09 7.81
C VAL A 221 17.37 0.89 7.43
N GLY A 222 18.69 1.05 7.59
CA GLY A 222 19.67 -0.01 7.37
C GLY A 222 19.73 -0.45 5.92
N LYS A 223 19.63 -1.76 5.64
CA LYS A 223 19.72 -2.34 4.28
C LYS A 223 18.42 -2.29 3.48
N GLY A 224 17.38 -1.60 3.96
CA GLY A 224 16.12 -1.37 3.24
C GLY A 224 15.14 -2.54 3.23
N ILE A 225 15.58 -3.80 3.30
CA ILE A 225 14.68 -4.97 3.20
C ILE A 225 13.58 -4.99 4.28
N THR A 226 13.90 -4.66 5.53
CA THR A 226 12.92 -4.63 6.62
C THR A 226 11.85 -3.57 6.36
N ALA A 227 12.24 -2.41 5.82
CA ALA A 227 11.32 -1.33 5.46
C ALA A 227 10.42 -1.73 4.26
N LEU A 228 10.98 -2.37 3.23
CA LEU A 228 10.21 -2.89 2.10
C LEU A 228 9.22 -3.97 2.55
N LYS A 229 9.64 -4.91 3.41
CA LYS A 229 8.75 -5.92 4.01
C LYS A 229 7.66 -5.26 4.86
N TYR A 230 7.99 -4.22 5.63
CA TYR A 230 7.01 -3.45 6.38
C TYR A 230 5.95 -2.84 5.45
N LEU A 231 6.38 -2.11 4.41
CA LEU A 231 5.46 -1.46 3.46
C LEU A 231 4.63 -2.45 2.64
N SER A 232 5.19 -3.62 2.31
CA SER A 232 4.48 -4.66 1.55
C SER A 232 3.16 -5.09 2.19
N ARG A 233 3.07 -5.03 3.53
CA ARG A 233 1.89 -5.40 4.31
C ARG A 233 0.70 -4.47 4.03
N TYR A 234 0.96 -3.26 3.57
CA TYR A 234 -0.04 -2.23 3.28
C TYR A 234 -0.40 -2.14 1.80
N LEU A 235 0.21 -2.95 0.92
CA LEU A 235 -0.03 -2.84 -0.52
C LEU A 235 -1.30 -3.52 -0.96
N TYR A 236 -1.52 -4.75 -0.48
CA TYR A 236 -2.57 -5.62 -1.00
C TYR A 236 -3.34 -6.37 0.08
N ARG A 237 -3.18 -5.98 1.35
CA ARG A 237 -4.02 -6.48 2.44
C ARG A 237 -5.05 -5.40 2.76
N GLY A 238 -6.22 -5.84 3.25
CA GLY A 238 -7.16 -4.95 3.92
C GLY A 238 -6.45 -4.11 4.99
N VAL A 239 -7.01 -2.95 5.33
CA VAL A 239 -6.39 -1.99 6.27
C VAL A 239 -6.23 -2.51 7.69
N ILE A 240 -6.99 -3.55 8.03
CA ILE A 240 -6.92 -4.24 9.30
C ILE A 240 -6.81 -5.75 9.06
N SER A 241 -5.98 -6.41 9.87
CA SER A 241 -5.94 -7.87 9.90
C SER A 241 -7.13 -8.39 10.71
N GLU A 242 -7.82 -9.41 10.21
CA GLU A 242 -8.95 -10.07 10.90
C GLU A 242 -8.61 -10.58 12.31
N LYS A 243 -7.33 -10.87 12.60
CA LYS A 243 -6.84 -11.23 13.95
C LYS A 243 -6.83 -10.07 14.96
N ASN A 244 -6.89 -8.83 14.45
CA ASN A 244 -6.93 -7.63 15.29
C ASN A 244 -8.37 -7.23 15.63
N ILE A 245 -9.37 -7.84 14.99
CA ILE A 245 -10.78 -7.69 15.38
C ILE A 245 -11.06 -8.72 16.47
N VAL A 246 -11.23 -8.23 17.69
CA VAL A 246 -11.21 -9.06 18.90
C VAL A 246 -12.60 -9.34 19.46
N SER A 247 -13.59 -8.49 19.18
CA SER A 247 -14.98 -8.71 19.62
C SER A 247 -15.97 -8.07 18.64
N ASN A 248 -17.17 -8.64 18.61
CA ASN A 248 -18.34 -8.19 17.87
C ASN A 248 -19.60 -8.64 18.62
N GLN A 249 -20.07 -7.81 19.54
CA GLN A 249 -21.15 -8.12 20.47
C GLN A 249 -21.98 -6.86 20.70
N ASN A 250 -23.28 -7.01 20.97
CA ASN A 250 -24.16 -5.89 21.32
C ASN A 250 -24.12 -4.72 20.32
N GLY A 251 -24.03 -5.03 19.02
CA GLY A 251 -23.97 -4.01 17.96
C GLY A 251 -22.61 -3.30 17.81
N GLN A 252 -21.60 -3.70 18.59
CA GLN A 252 -20.30 -3.02 18.64
C GLN A 252 -19.15 -3.95 18.24
N VAL A 253 -18.24 -3.41 17.43
CA VAL A 253 -17.00 -4.07 17.01
C VAL A 253 -15.82 -3.48 17.75
N THR A 254 -15.02 -4.34 18.35
CA THR A 254 -13.78 -3.96 19.05
C THR A 254 -12.58 -4.46 18.27
N PHE A 255 -11.62 -3.58 18.02
CA PHE A 255 -10.34 -3.95 17.44
C PHE A 255 -9.16 -3.36 18.20
N LYS A 256 -8.03 -4.08 18.16
CA LYS A 256 -6.78 -3.66 18.78
C LYS A 256 -5.83 -2.99 17.81
N TYR A 257 -5.08 -2.01 18.30
CA TYR A 257 -4.00 -1.34 17.57
C TYR A 257 -2.84 -1.01 18.49
N ILE A 258 -1.65 -0.81 17.90
CA ILE A 258 -0.47 -0.36 18.65
C ILE A 258 -0.42 1.16 18.61
N GLU A 259 -0.36 1.80 19.78
CA GLU A 259 -0.20 3.24 19.87
C GLU A 259 1.24 3.65 19.55
N SER A 260 1.40 4.64 18.66
CA SER A 260 2.72 5.04 18.16
C SER A 260 3.64 5.66 19.21
N LYS A 261 3.09 6.31 20.24
CA LYS A 261 3.87 7.02 21.27
C LYS A 261 4.35 6.09 22.38
N THR A 262 3.44 5.27 22.90
CA THR A 262 3.70 4.39 24.05
C THR A 262 4.13 2.99 23.63
N GLY A 263 3.83 2.57 22.40
CA GLY A 263 4.01 1.18 21.97
C GLY A 263 2.96 0.22 22.54
N ASN A 264 2.02 0.72 23.34
CA ASN A 264 1.03 -0.11 24.01
C ASN A 264 -0.04 -0.60 23.04
N THR A 265 -0.57 -1.80 23.31
CA THR A 265 -1.75 -2.31 22.62
C THR A 265 -2.99 -1.66 23.24
N LEU A 266 -3.70 -0.86 22.45
CA LEU A 266 -4.96 -0.23 22.82
C LEU A 266 -6.12 -0.82 22.03
N TYR A 267 -7.34 -0.58 22.50
CA TYR A 267 -8.58 -1.06 21.91
C TYR A 267 -9.44 0.12 21.47
N ARG A 268 -10.09 -0.02 20.32
CA ARG A 268 -11.12 0.91 19.84
C ARG A 268 -12.42 0.15 19.66
N ILE A 269 -13.49 0.71 20.20
CA ILE A 269 -14.84 0.16 20.16
C ILE A 269 -15.69 1.12 19.34
N LEU A 270 -16.46 0.60 18.38
CA LEU A 270 -17.34 1.37 17.50
C LEU A 270 -18.62 0.58 17.25
N LYS A 271 -19.70 1.27 16.87
CA LYS A 271 -20.86 0.59 16.27
C LYS A 271 -20.41 -0.14 14.99
N GLY A 272 -21.07 -1.25 14.67
CA GLY A 272 -20.68 -2.08 13.52
C GLY A 272 -20.66 -1.31 12.20
N GLU A 273 -21.67 -0.47 11.93
CA GLU A 273 -21.73 0.38 10.74
C GLU A 273 -20.62 1.45 10.71
N ASP A 274 -20.24 1.98 11.87
CA ASP A 274 -19.17 3.00 11.99
C ASP A 274 -17.80 2.36 11.77
N PHE A 275 -17.63 1.11 12.22
CA PHE A 275 -16.45 0.30 11.94
C PHE A 275 -16.32 0.01 10.44
N LEU A 276 -17.42 -0.36 9.77
CA LEU A 276 -17.43 -0.56 8.32
C LEU A 276 -17.05 0.74 7.59
N HIS A 277 -17.66 1.87 7.97
CA HIS A 277 -17.31 3.17 7.40
C HIS A 277 -15.83 3.51 7.58
N LEU A 278 -15.29 3.33 8.78
CA LEU A 278 -13.88 3.58 9.09
C LEU A 278 -12.92 2.79 8.20
N ILE A 279 -13.25 1.54 7.87
CA ILE A 279 -12.42 0.70 6.99
C ILE A 279 -12.55 1.11 5.53
N LEU A 280 -13.78 1.40 5.09
CA LEU A 280 -14.08 1.71 3.69
C LEU A 280 -13.48 3.05 3.25
N GLN A 281 -13.21 3.97 4.18
CA GLN A 281 -12.45 5.20 3.94
C GLN A 281 -11.07 5.00 3.29
N HIS A 282 -10.56 3.77 3.27
CA HIS A 282 -9.24 3.45 2.73
C HIS A 282 -9.28 2.70 1.40
N VAL A 283 -10.48 2.50 0.85
CA VAL A 283 -10.66 2.01 -0.51
C VAL A 283 -10.22 3.10 -1.47
N LEU A 284 -9.11 2.88 -2.16
CA LEU A 284 -8.60 3.83 -3.14
C LEU A 284 -9.52 3.89 -4.39
N PRO A 285 -9.49 4.99 -5.16
CA PRO A 285 -10.20 5.09 -6.43
C PRO A 285 -9.83 3.97 -7.42
N LYS A 286 -10.78 3.60 -8.29
CA LYS A 286 -10.59 2.57 -9.33
C LYS A 286 -9.38 2.91 -10.20
N GLY A 287 -8.54 1.91 -10.48
CA GLY A 287 -7.32 2.06 -11.28
C GLY A 287 -6.17 2.82 -10.60
N PHE A 288 -6.37 3.39 -9.41
CA PHE A 288 -5.31 4.16 -8.76
C PHE A 288 -4.17 3.26 -8.24
N ARG A 289 -2.95 3.51 -8.71
CA ARG A 289 -1.74 2.77 -8.30
C ARG A 289 -1.18 3.33 -6.99
N ARG A 290 -1.25 2.51 -5.93
CA ARG A 290 -0.74 2.82 -4.58
C ARG A 290 0.78 2.95 -4.51
N VAL A 291 1.50 2.18 -5.33
CA VAL A 291 2.97 2.12 -5.35
C VAL A 291 3.52 2.64 -6.65
N ARG A 292 4.59 3.43 -6.57
CA ARG A 292 5.32 3.93 -7.73
C ARG A 292 6.81 3.89 -7.47
N ASP A 293 7.57 3.34 -8.41
CA ASP A 293 9.02 3.41 -8.42
C ASP A 293 9.47 4.60 -9.29
N TYR A 294 10.57 5.25 -8.94
CA TYR A 294 11.10 6.43 -9.66
C TYR A 294 12.62 6.34 -9.81
N GLY A 295 13.17 7.16 -10.71
CA GLY A 295 14.59 7.23 -11.00
C GLY A 295 15.12 5.89 -11.52
N PHE A 296 16.31 5.49 -11.09
CA PHE A 296 16.90 4.22 -11.51
C PHE A 296 16.16 2.98 -10.96
N LEU A 297 15.16 3.12 -10.08
CA LEU A 297 14.30 2.00 -9.64
C LEU A 297 13.05 1.80 -10.52
N HIS A 298 12.75 2.76 -11.42
CA HIS A 298 11.59 2.72 -12.30
C HIS A 298 11.65 1.52 -13.27
N SER A 299 10.49 0.99 -13.68
CA SER A 299 10.40 -0.18 -14.58
C SER A 299 11.09 0.01 -15.93
N ASN A 300 11.15 1.25 -16.42
CA ASN A 300 11.80 1.58 -17.69
C ASN A 300 13.31 1.85 -17.52
N ALA A 301 13.81 1.89 -16.29
CA ALA A 301 15.22 2.13 -15.99
C ALA A 301 16.00 0.82 -15.72
N LYS A 302 15.49 -0.34 -16.14
CA LYS A 302 16.12 -1.66 -15.90
C LYS A 302 17.59 -1.70 -16.31
N LYS A 303 17.92 -1.17 -17.50
CA LYS A 303 19.31 -1.10 -17.99
C LYS A 303 20.20 -0.29 -17.03
N LEU A 304 19.72 0.89 -16.60
CA LEU A 304 20.45 1.74 -15.65
C LEU A 304 20.60 1.06 -14.29
N LEU A 305 19.56 0.41 -13.79
CA LEU A 305 19.63 -0.35 -12.54
C LEU A 305 20.66 -1.47 -12.62
N SER A 306 20.68 -2.25 -13.71
CA SER A 306 21.67 -3.31 -13.92
C SER A 306 23.09 -2.76 -13.97
N LEU A 307 23.31 -1.60 -14.59
CA LEU A 307 24.62 -0.92 -14.58
C LEU A 307 25.02 -0.48 -13.16
N VAL A 308 24.09 0.10 -12.39
CA VAL A 308 24.34 0.47 -10.99
C VAL A 308 24.66 -0.77 -10.15
N GLN A 309 23.93 -1.87 -10.36
CA GLN A 309 24.18 -3.14 -9.70
C GLN A 309 25.55 -3.71 -10.04
N LEU A 310 25.97 -3.63 -11.31
CA LEU A 310 27.30 -4.06 -11.74
C LEU A 310 28.41 -3.24 -11.07
N ILE A 311 28.30 -1.91 -11.08
CA ILE A 311 29.27 -0.98 -10.45
C ILE A 311 29.36 -1.23 -8.94
N LEU A 312 28.27 -1.65 -8.31
CA LEU A 312 28.21 -1.95 -6.87
C LEU A 312 28.47 -3.44 -6.57
N HIS A 313 28.94 -4.21 -7.55
CA HIS A 313 29.25 -5.65 -7.44
C HIS A 313 28.10 -6.48 -6.86
N VAL A 314 26.86 -6.17 -7.24
CA VAL A 314 25.67 -6.92 -6.87
C VAL A 314 25.60 -8.19 -7.71
N VAL A 315 25.47 -9.34 -7.03
CA VAL A 315 25.18 -10.61 -7.71
C VAL A 315 23.73 -10.58 -8.20
N ILE A 316 23.54 -10.37 -9.50
CA ILE A 316 22.23 -10.38 -10.14
C ILE A 316 21.80 -11.83 -10.35
N LYS A 317 20.82 -12.29 -9.59
CA LYS A 317 20.20 -13.61 -9.76
C LYS A 317 18.90 -13.47 -10.54
N GLY A 318 18.63 -14.42 -11.44
CA GLY A 318 17.31 -14.53 -12.08
C GLY A 318 16.21 -14.66 -11.03
N ILE A 319 15.13 -13.90 -11.18
CA ILE A 319 13.98 -13.99 -10.26
C ILE A 319 13.26 -15.30 -10.55
N LYS A 320 13.41 -16.30 -9.68
CA LYS A 320 12.53 -17.46 -9.69
C LYS A 320 11.13 -17.00 -9.29
N GLN A 321 10.16 -17.19 -10.18
CA GLN A 321 8.78 -16.85 -9.86
C GLN A 321 8.32 -17.73 -8.69
N ARG A 322 7.78 -17.08 -7.65
CA ARG A 322 7.17 -17.80 -6.54
C ARG A 322 5.98 -18.62 -7.08
N PRO A 323 5.91 -19.93 -6.86
CA PRO A 323 4.75 -20.72 -7.27
C PRO A 323 3.53 -20.33 -6.43
N ARG A 324 2.32 -20.47 -7.01
CA ARG A 324 1.08 -20.33 -6.24
C ARG A 324 0.93 -21.55 -5.32
N PRO A 325 0.35 -21.39 -4.11
CA PRO A 325 -0.03 -22.53 -3.29
C PRO A 325 -0.96 -23.47 -4.06
N VAL A 326 -0.67 -24.76 -3.99
CA VAL A 326 -1.50 -25.82 -4.57
C VAL A 326 -2.63 -26.18 -3.61
N PHE A 327 -3.76 -26.64 -4.16
CA PHE A 327 -4.80 -27.27 -3.36
C PHE A 327 -4.28 -28.61 -2.83
N LYS A 328 -4.64 -28.96 -1.60
CA LYS A 328 -4.30 -30.25 -0.99
C LYS A 328 -5.55 -31.12 -0.90
N CYS A 329 -5.42 -32.38 -1.29
CA CYS A 329 -6.50 -33.34 -1.18
C CYS A 329 -6.90 -33.52 0.30
N PRO A 330 -8.18 -33.42 0.67
CA PRO A 330 -8.61 -33.64 2.05
C PRO A 330 -8.41 -35.09 2.51
N ARG A 331 -8.30 -36.06 1.59
CA ARG A 331 -8.13 -37.49 1.89
C ARG A 331 -6.67 -37.88 2.10
N CYS A 332 -5.81 -37.60 1.13
CA CYS A 332 -4.40 -38.06 1.14
C CYS A 332 -3.37 -36.93 1.26
N GLN A 333 -3.78 -35.67 1.34
CA GLN A 333 -2.91 -34.48 1.43
C GLN A 333 -2.02 -34.20 0.20
N SER A 334 -2.09 -35.04 -0.85
CA SER A 334 -1.38 -34.82 -2.11
C SER A 334 -1.83 -33.54 -2.82
N PRO A 335 -0.93 -32.89 -3.60
CA PRO A 335 -1.29 -31.76 -4.45
C PRO A 335 -2.39 -32.11 -5.46
N MET A 336 -3.39 -31.25 -5.58
CA MET A 336 -4.46 -31.39 -6.58
C MET A 336 -4.18 -30.52 -7.80
N VAL A 337 -4.70 -30.95 -8.95
CA VAL A 337 -4.65 -30.23 -10.22
C VAL A 337 -5.99 -29.55 -10.53
N ILE A 338 -5.94 -28.43 -11.23
CA ILE A 338 -7.13 -27.71 -11.69
C ILE A 338 -7.55 -28.30 -13.04
N LEU A 339 -8.78 -28.76 -13.15
CA LEU A 339 -9.33 -29.36 -14.37
C LEU A 339 -10.38 -28.49 -15.06
N GLY A 340 -10.96 -27.51 -14.34
CA GLY A 340 -11.99 -26.64 -14.91
C GLY A 340 -12.31 -25.44 -14.03
N PHE A 341 -13.16 -24.55 -14.55
CA PHE A 341 -13.60 -23.36 -13.84
C PHE A 341 -15.08 -23.04 -14.14
N ARG A 342 -15.77 -22.51 -13.15
CA ARG A 342 -17.06 -21.83 -13.29
C ARG A 342 -16.84 -20.35 -13.08
N ARG A 343 -17.34 -19.55 -14.01
CA ARG A 343 -17.26 -18.09 -13.89
C ARG A 343 -18.20 -17.61 -12.78
N PRO A 344 -17.87 -16.51 -12.08
CA PRO A 344 -18.82 -15.86 -11.19
C PRO A 344 -20.09 -15.48 -11.93
N VAL A 345 -21.23 -15.55 -11.24
CA VAL A 345 -22.54 -15.12 -11.77
C VAL A 345 -22.56 -13.61 -12.07
N TRP A 346 -21.61 -12.85 -11.51
CA TRP A 346 -21.44 -11.41 -11.72
C TRP A 346 -19.99 -11.04 -12.04
N GLU A 347 -19.77 -10.38 -13.18
CA GLU A 347 -18.46 -9.79 -13.51
C GLU A 347 -18.25 -8.47 -12.73
N SER A 348 -17.32 -8.47 -11.78
CA SER A 348 -16.94 -7.27 -11.04
C SER A 348 -15.95 -6.42 -11.85
N GLY A 349 -16.46 -5.64 -12.81
CA GLY A 349 -15.66 -4.78 -13.71
C GLY A 349 -14.82 -3.67 -13.07
#